data_AF-A0A518CUT4-F1
#
_entry.id   AF-A0A518CUT4-F1
#
_cell.length_a   1.000
_cell.length_b   1.000
_cell.length_c   1.000
_cell.angle_alpha   90.00
_cell.angle_beta   90.00
_cell.angle_gamma   90.00
#
_symmetry.space_group_name_H-M   'P 1'
#
loop_
_entity.id
_entity.type
_entity.pdbx_description
1 polymer ?
#
loop_
_entity_poly.entity_id
_entity_poly.type
_entity_poly.pdbx_seq_one_letter_code
_entity_poly.pdbx_strand_id
1 'polypeptide(L)'
;MPHQSELELERIVRRLLPILWPAGFEFELSELGVNSGGSFAAGFFSRPPIRIGLIVRGARLGMPNYVLGSGVSMKSHCDLVRVLRCENEPLLKWDEDNWRLVGEDGQDVVEALAWDLSNIILPAIDAGEGPFREADLVR
;
A
#
# COMPACT_ATOMS: atom_id res chain seq x y z
N MET A 1 -9.52 -12.11 21.83
CA MET A 1 -8.09 -11.79 21.70
C MET A 1 -7.86 -11.42 20.25
N PRO A 2 -7.42 -10.20 19.93
CA PRO A 2 -7.12 -9.84 18.54
C PRO A 2 -6.06 -10.76 17.96
N HIS A 3 -6.20 -11.14 16.69
CA HIS A 3 -5.23 -12.01 16.02
C HIS A 3 -3.93 -11.23 15.77
N GLN A 4 -2.78 -11.91 15.72
CA GLN A 4 -1.48 -11.25 15.52
C GLN A 4 -1.46 -10.32 14.29
N SER A 5 -2.11 -10.73 13.20
CA SER A 5 -2.21 -9.94 11.97
C SER A 5 -3.05 -8.67 12.11
N GLU A 6 -4.06 -8.69 12.98
CA GLU A 6 -4.87 -7.51 13.29
C GLU A 6 -4.05 -6.45 14.02
N LEU A 7 -3.34 -6.86 15.07
CA LEU A 7 -2.45 -6.00 15.84
C LEU A 7 -1.34 -5.41 14.95
N GLU A 8 -0.79 -6.23 14.07
CA GLU A 8 0.25 -5.80 13.15
C GLU A 8 -0.30 -4.83 12.08
N LEU A 9 -1.50 -5.09 11.54
CA LEU A 9 -2.16 -4.15 10.63
C LEU A 9 -2.42 -2.81 11.33
N GLU A 10 -2.93 -2.83 12.57
CA GLU A 10 -3.15 -1.61 13.35
C GLU A 10 -1.84 -0.83 13.55
N ARG A 11 -0.74 -1.53 13.86
CA ARG A 11 0.60 -0.92 14.00
C ARG A 11 1.07 -0.27 12.70
N ILE A 12 0.88 -0.92 11.56
CA ILE A 12 1.22 -0.40 10.24
C ILE A 12 0.37 0.83 9.93
N VAL A 13 -0.95 0.75 10.12
CA VAL A 13 -1.89 1.84 9.87
C VAL A 13 -1.52 3.07 10.70
N ARG A 14 -1.21 2.91 11.99
CA ARG A 14 -0.76 4.02 12.86
C ARG A 14 0.49 4.74 12.33
N ARG A 15 1.38 4.02 11.65
CA ARG A 15 2.61 4.58 11.06
C ARG A 15 2.35 5.28 9.72
N LEU A 16 1.39 4.81 8.94
CA LEU A 16 1.04 5.40 7.64
C LEU A 16 0.01 6.54 7.76
N LEU A 17 -0.80 6.55 8.82
CA LEU A 17 -1.86 7.56 9.05
C LEU A 17 -1.34 9.00 8.98
N PRO A 18 -0.20 9.37 9.58
CA PRO A 18 0.32 10.74 9.54
C PRO A 18 0.68 11.24 8.13
N ILE A 19 0.85 10.33 7.17
CA ILE A 19 1.18 10.63 5.77
C ILE A 19 -0.10 10.67 4.93
N LEU A 20 -0.94 9.64 5.09
CA LEU A 20 -2.11 9.44 4.24
C LEU A 20 -3.31 10.30 4.65
N TRP A 21 -3.51 10.55 5.95
CA TRP A 21 -4.64 11.38 6.40
C TRP A 21 -4.54 12.84 5.91
N PRO A 22 -3.41 13.55 6.04
CA PRO A 22 -3.29 14.90 5.46
C PRO A 22 -3.53 14.95 3.95
N ALA A 23 -3.26 13.85 3.24
CA ALA A 23 -3.54 13.70 1.82
C ALA A 23 -5.01 13.34 1.52
N GLY A 24 -5.90 13.33 2.52
CA GLY A 24 -7.34 13.09 2.35
C GLY A 24 -7.74 11.61 2.28
N PHE A 25 -6.86 10.69 2.68
CA PHE A 25 -7.22 9.27 2.78
C PHE A 25 -7.79 8.93 4.16
N GLU A 26 -8.77 8.05 4.17
CA GLU A 26 -9.35 7.45 5.37
C GLU A 26 -9.11 5.95 5.40
N PHE A 27 -8.85 5.37 6.57
CA PHE A 27 -8.61 3.93 6.71
C PHE A 27 -9.89 3.18 7.08
N GLU A 28 -10.13 2.06 6.40
CA GLU A 28 -11.19 1.11 6.71
C GLU A 28 -10.62 -0.32 6.81
N LEU A 29 -10.97 -1.02 7.88
CA LEU A 29 -10.72 -2.45 8.01
C LEU A 29 -11.71 -3.21 7.11
N SER A 30 -11.20 -4.08 6.23
CA SER A 30 -12.05 -4.80 5.28
C SER A 30 -12.27 -6.25 5.66
N GLU A 31 -11.22 -6.97 6.05
CA GLU A 31 -11.31 -8.41 6.30
C GLU A 31 -10.35 -8.84 7.40
N LEU A 32 -10.77 -9.84 8.17
CA LEU A 32 -9.99 -10.48 9.21
C LEU A 32 -10.34 -11.97 9.21
N GLY A 33 -9.34 -12.84 9.38
CA GLY A 33 -9.62 -14.25 9.51
C GLY A 33 -8.40 -15.12 9.74
N VAL A 34 -8.63 -16.42 9.73
CA VAL A 34 -7.61 -17.46 9.78
C VAL A 34 -7.91 -18.47 8.68
N ASN A 35 -6.91 -18.79 7.86
CA ASN A 35 -7.02 -19.82 6.83
C ASN A 35 -5.88 -20.85 6.97
N SER A 36 -5.75 -21.76 6.00
CA SER A 36 -4.68 -22.77 6.00
C SER A 36 -3.26 -22.18 6.00
N GLY A 37 -3.11 -20.92 5.56
CA GLY A 37 -1.87 -20.15 5.63
C GLY A 37 -1.70 -19.30 6.90
N GLY A 38 -2.59 -19.43 7.89
CA GLY A 38 -2.54 -18.73 9.17
C GLY A 38 -3.45 -17.51 9.25
N SER A 39 -3.24 -16.67 10.27
CA SER A 39 -4.02 -15.44 10.45
C SER A 39 -3.72 -14.42 9.36
N PHE A 40 -4.73 -13.66 8.98
CA PHE A 40 -4.59 -12.52 8.09
C PHE A 40 -5.53 -11.38 8.51
N ALA A 41 -5.13 -10.16 8.16
CA ALA A 41 -5.95 -8.96 8.28
C ALA A 41 -5.73 -8.09 7.04
N ALA A 42 -6.78 -7.46 6.54
CA ALA A 42 -6.73 -6.60 5.37
C ALA A 42 -7.56 -5.34 5.59
N GLY A 43 -7.09 -4.24 5.03
CA GLY A 43 -7.78 -2.96 5.06
C GLY A 43 -7.34 -2.06 3.93
N PHE A 44 -8.00 -0.91 3.78
CA PHE A 44 -7.73 0.01 2.71
C PHE A 44 -7.69 1.44 3.23
N PHE A 45 -6.72 2.22 2.75
CA PHE A 45 -6.81 3.67 2.75
C PHE A 45 -7.58 4.11 1.51
N SER A 46 -8.59 4.97 1.65
CA SER A 46 -9.46 5.38 0.55
C SER A 46 -9.54 6.90 0.44
N ARG A 47 -9.37 7.41 -0.79
CA ARG A 47 -9.60 8.80 -1.20
C ARG A 47 -10.14 8.75 -2.62
N PRO A 48 -11.45 8.94 -2.87
CA PRO A 48 -12.00 8.79 -4.21
C PRO A 48 -11.22 9.63 -5.24
N PRO A 49 -10.80 9.04 -6.37
CA PRO A 49 -11.17 7.71 -6.92
C PRO A 49 -10.18 6.56 -6.61
N ILE A 50 -9.36 6.70 -5.57
CA ILE A 50 -8.19 5.84 -5.30
C ILE A 50 -8.35 5.07 -3.99
N ARG A 51 -7.91 3.82 -3.96
CA ARG A 51 -7.74 3.03 -2.74
C ARG A 51 -6.37 2.37 -2.69
N ILE A 52 -5.78 2.32 -1.51
CA ILE A 52 -4.50 1.66 -1.23
C ILE A 52 -4.78 0.50 -0.27
N GLY A 53 -4.71 -0.72 -0.78
CA GLY A 53 -4.93 -1.95 -0.03
C GLY A 53 -3.69 -2.43 0.70
N LEU A 54 -3.87 -2.77 1.97
CA LEU A 54 -2.88 -3.38 2.85
C LEU A 54 -3.38 -4.76 3.28
N ILE A 55 -2.49 -5.75 3.23
CA ILE A 55 -2.78 -7.10 3.68
C ILE A 55 -1.63 -7.56 4.56
N VAL A 56 -1.94 -8.04 5.76
CA VAL A 56 -0.99 -8.61 6.69
C VAL A 56 -1.29 -10.09 6.85
N ARG A 57 -0.25 -10.94 6.78
CA ARG A 57 -0.32 -12.37 7.10
C ARG A 57 0.70 -12.69 8.19
N GLY A 58 0.25 -13.27 9.30
CA GLY A 58 1.08 -13.37 10.51
C GLY A 58 1.50 -11.98 11.00
N ALA A 59 2.81 -11.70 11.05
CA ALA A 59 3.38 -10.39 11.39
C ALA A 59 4.07 -9.70 10.20
N ARG A 60 3.66 -10.02 8.96
CA ARG A 60 4.31 -9.50 7.74
C ARG A 60 3.30 -8.78 6.86
N LEU A 61 3.67 -7.58 6.41
CA LEU A 61 2.98 -6.86 5.35
C LEU A 61 3.23 -7.56 4.01
N GLY A 62 2.16 -7.79 3.25
CA GLY A 62 2.21 -8.16 1.84
C GLY A 62 2.30 -6.93 0.95
N MET A 63 2.61 -7.14 -0.34
CA MET A 63 2.74 -6.06 -1.33
C MET A 63 1.50 -5.14 -1.33
N PRO A 64 1.65 -3.83 -1.07
CA PRO A 64 0.55 -2.89 -1.18
C PRO A 64 -0.01 -2.86 -2.60
N ASN A 65 -1.33 -2.73 -2.71
CA ASN A 65 -2.02 -2.67 -4.00
C ASN A 65 -2.82 -1.37 -4.13
N TYR A 66 -2.91 -0.86 -5.35
CA TYR A 66 -3.57 0.39 -5.69
C TYR A 66 -4.75 0.09 -6.60
N VAL A 67 -5.93 0.51 -6.18
CA VAL A 67 -7.17 0.38 -6.94
C VAL A 67 -7.57 1.77 -7.42
N LEU A 68 -7.74 1.91 -8.73
CA LEU A 68 -7.98 3.19 -9.40
C LEU A 68 -9.36 3.19 -10.08
N GLY A 69 -10.10 4.30 -9.94
CA GLY A 69 -11.41 4.47 -10.58
C GLY A 69 -12.46 3.49 -10.06
N SER A 70 -13.21 2.89 -10.98
CA SER A 70 -14.30 1.93 -10.68
C SER A 70 -13.82 0.55 -10.19
N GLY A 71 -12.53 0.38 -9.92
CA GLY A 71 -11.96 -0.88 -9.43
C GLY A 71 -11.51 -1.84 -10.53
N VAL A 72 -11.50 -1.40 -11.79
CA VAL A 72 -11.09 -2.24 -12.93
C VAL A 72 -9.57 -2.39 -13.03
N SER A 73 -8.80 -1.40 -12.57
CA SER A 73 -7.33 -1.48 -12.55
C SER A 73 -6.83 -1.60 -11.12
N MET A 74 -6.27 -2.77 -10.79
CA MET A 74 -5.47 -3.01 -9.60
C MET A 74 -4.00 -3.11 -10.01
N LYS A 75 -3.12 -2.33 -9.39
CA LYS A 75 -1.67 -2.41 -9.59
C LYS A 75 -0.98 -2.68 -8.27
N SER A 76 0.00 -3.58 -8.28
CA SER A 76 0.92 -3.70 -7.14
C SER A 76 1.77 -2.44 -7.00
N HIS A 77 2.38 -2.20 -5.85
CA HIS A 77 3.30 -1.08 -5.66
C HIS A 77 4.44 -1.07 -6.70
N CYS A 78 5.08 -2.22 -6.94
CA CYS A 78 6.13 -2.33 -7.95
C CYS A 78 5.64 -2.01 -9.36
N ASP A 79 4.45 -2.49 -9.74
CA ASP A 79 3.89 -2.20 -11.05
C ASP A 79 3.50 -0.73 -11.19
N LEU A 80 2.98 -0.12 -10.12
CA LEU A 80 2.65 1.29 -10.11
C LEU A 80 3.90 2.16 -10.31
N VAL A 81 4.98 1.90 -9.57
CA VAL A 81 6.23 2.65 -9.72
C VAL A 81 6.81 2.51 -11.13
N ARG A 82 6.71 1.32 -11.75
CA ARG A 82 7.09 1.11 -13.15
C ARG A 82 6.26 1.97 -14.12
N VAL A 83 4.95 2.06 -13.92
CA VAL A 83 4.11 2.91 -14.78
C VAL A 83 4.46 4.40 -14.59
N LEU A 84 4.84 4.81 -13.38
CA LEU A 84 5.30 6.16 -13.08
C LEU A 84 6.72 6.45 -13.60
N ARG A 85 7.46 5.44 -14.06
CA ARG A 85 8.85 5.54 -14.56
C ARG A 85 9.86 6.00 -13.50
N CYS A 86 9.62 5.58 -12.26
CA CYS A 86 10.46 5.89 -11.10
C CYS A 86 11.14 4.63 -10.52
N GLU A 87 11.43 3.61 -11.34
CA GLU A 87 11.83 2.26 -10.87
C GLU A 87 13.09 2.21 -10.00
N ASN A 88 13.95 3.21 -10.11
CA ASN A 88 15.20 3.30 -9.36
C ASN A 88 15.05 4.09 -8.05
N GLU A 89 13.88 4.67 -7.79
CA GLU A 89 13.62 5.53 -6.64
C GLU A 89 12.98 4.87 -5.41
N PRO A 90 12.15 3.80 -5.50
CA PRO A 90 11.39 3.34 -4.34
C PRO A 90 12.31 2.64 -3.35
N LEU A 91 12.08 2.89 -2.06
CA LEU A 91 12.77 2.19 -0.98
C LEU A 91 12.11 0.84 -0.69
N LEU A 92 10.81 0.67 -0.98
CA LEU A 92 10.13 -0.61 -0.81
C LEU A 92 10.40 -1.51 -2.01
N LYS A 93 11.01 -2.67 -1.76
CA LYS A 93 11.35 -3.67 -2.79
C LYS A 93 10.67 -5.01 -2.53
N TRP A 94 10.53 -5.79 -3.59
CA TRP A 94 10.14 -7.20 -3.53
C TRP A 94 11.39 -8.08 -3.66
N ASP A 95 11.64 -8.88 -2.63
CA ASP A 95 12.69 -9.91 -2.61
C ASP A 95 12.09 -11.19 -3.19
N GLU A 96 12.33 -11.43 -4.48
CA GLU A 96 11.80 -12.58 -5.22
C GLU A 96 12.35 -13.92 -4.70
N ASP A 97 13.60 -13.93 -4.20
CA ASP A 97 14.24 -15.14 -3.69
C ASP A 97 13.57 -15.62 -2.39
N ASN A 98 13.14 -14.69 -1.55
CA ASN A 98 12.53 -14.99 -0.26
C ASN A 98 11.01 -14.72 -0.21
N TRP A 99 10.42 -14.31 -1.33
CA TRP A 99 9.00 -14.00 -1.48
C TRP A 99 8.46 -13.05 -0.40
N ARG A 100 9.14 -11.93 -0.18
CA ARG A 100 8.81 -10.96 0.88
C ARG A 100 9.09 -9.52 0.48
N LEU A 101 8.45 -8.59 1.18
CA LEU A 101 8.85 -7.18 1.14
C LEU A 101 10.13 -6.95 1.93
N VAL A 102 10.98 -6.09 1.41
CA VAL A 102 12.18 -5.57 2.09
C VAL A 102 12.28 -4.07 1.84
N GLY A 103 12.82 -3.34 2.82
CA GLY A 103 13.31 -1.98 2.55
C GLY A 103 14.70 -2.01 1.93
N GLU A 104 15.01 -1.02 1.11
CA GLU A 104 16.34 -0.79 0.59
C GLU A 104 17.37 -0.67 1.73
N ASP A 105 18.55 -1.23 1.52
CA ASP A 105 19.64 -1.31 2.52
C ASP A 105 19.23 -1.84 3.90
N GLY A 106 18.18 -2.69 3.95
CA GLY A 106 17.70 -3.31 5.18
C GLY A 106 16.80 -2.41 6.04
N GLN A 107 16.30 -1.31 5.48
CA GLN A 107 15.33 -0.45 6.14
C GLN A 107 14.05 -1.22 6.53
N ASP A 108 13.37 -0.75 7.57
CA ASP A 108 12.05 -1.26 7.94
C ASP A 108 11.05 -1.08 6.79
N VAL A 109 10.30 -2.15 6.50
CA VAL A 109 9.38 -2.22 5.35
C VAL A 109 8.31 -1.14 5.37
N VAL A 110 7.80 -0.78 6.55
CA VAL A 110 6.73 0.23 6.66
C VAL A 110 7.31 1.63 6.52
N GLU A 111 8.53 1.85 6.99
CA GLU A 111 9.27 3.09 6.77
C GLU A 111 9.62 3.30 5.29
N ALA A 112 10.05 2.25 4.60
CA ALA A 112 10.28 2.28 3.16
C ALA A 112 8.99 2.63 2.41
N LEU A 113 7.87 1.96 2.72
CA LEU A 113 6.56 2.29 2.15
C LEU A 113 6.12 3.73 2.46
N ALA A 114 6.31 4.19 3.69
CA ALA A 114 5.98 5.55 4.10
C ALA A 114 6.76 6.59 3.28
N TRP A 115 8.03 6.32 3.02
CA TRP A 115 8.86 7.16 2.16
C TRP A 115 8.34 7.16 0.72
N ASP A 116 8.06 5.98 0.15
CA ASP A 116 7.57 5.88 -1.23
C ASP A 116 6.22 6.58 -1.40
N LEU A 117 5.33 6.44 -0.43
CA LEU A 117 4.05 7.15 -0.40
C LEU A 117 4.26 8.67 -0.43
N SER A 118 5.17 9.18 0.39
CA SER A 118 5.38 10.63 0.53
C SER A 118 6.10 11.25 -0.66
N ASN A 119 7.03 10.53 -1.28
CA ASN A 119 7.96 11.09 -2.27
C ASN A 119 7.62 10.70 -3.71
N ILE A 120 6.94 9.57 -3.93
CA ILE A 120 6.62 9.08 -5.27
C ILE A 120 5.11 9.07 -5.48
N ILE A 121 4.38 8.35 -4.62
CA ILE A 121 2.98 8.02 -4.91
C ILE A 121 2.06 9.22 -4.74
N LEU A 122 2.07 9.89 -3.58
CA LEU A 122 1.20 11.04 -3.33
C LEU A 122 1.47 12.20 -4.31
N PRO A 123 2.73 12.58 -4.58
CA PRO A 123 3.02 13.59 -5.62
C PRO A 123 2.48 13.19 -7.00
N ALA A 124 2.66 11.93 -7.43
CA ALA A 124 2.14 11.45 -8.71
C ALA A 124 0.61 11.48 -8.78
N ILE A 125 -0.07 11.17 -7.68
CA ILE A 125 -1.52 11.31 -7.60
C ILE A 125 -1.92 12.78 -7.77
N ASP A 126 -1.31 13.69 -7.02
CA ASP A 126 -1.70 15.10 -7.01
C ASP A 126 -1.36 15.81 -8.33
N ALA A 127 -0.33 15.33 -9.05
CA ALA A 127 0.00 15.76 -10.40
C ALA A 127 -0.89 15.12 -11.49
N GLY A 128 -1.73 14.13 -11.14
CA GLY A 128 -2.55 13.39 -12.09
C GLY A 128 -1.71 12.61 -13.09
N GLU A 129 -0.62 11.98 -12.64
CA GLU A 129 0.34 11.28 -13.49
C GLU A 129 0.00 9.80 -13.72
N GLY A 130 0.53 9.27 -14.82
CA GLY A 130 0.47 7.85 -15.15
C GLY A 130 -0.93 7.26 -15.03
N PRO A 131 -1.14 6.18 -14.24
CA PRO A 131 -2.43 5.52 -14.15
C PRO A 131 -3.43 6.28 -13.26
N PHE A 132 -2.99 7.26 -12.47
CA PHE A 132 -3.87 8.10 -11.66
C PHE A 132 -4.64 9.11 -12.50
N ARG A 133 -4.06 9.56 -13.62
CA ARG A 133 -4.73 10.43 -14.60
C ARG A 133 -6.06 9.86 -15.07
N GLU A 134 -6.09 8.56 -15.32
CA GLU A 134 -7.30 7.85 -15.77
C GLU A 134 -8.38 7.82 -14.68
N ALA A 135 -7.97 7.81 -13.41
CA ALA A 135 -8.88 7.76 -12.28
C ALA A 135 -9.68 9.08 -12.15
N ASP A 136 -9.09 10.22 -12.48
CA ASP A 136 -9.77 11.53 -12.49
C ASP A 136 -10.78 11.70 -13.63
N LEU A 137 -10.66 10.93 -14.71
CA LEU A 137 -11.50 11.04 -15.91
C LEU A 137 -12.86 10.33 -15.80
N VAL A 138 -13.18 9.70 -14.67
CA VAL A 138 -14.44 8.94 -14.43
C VAL A 138 -15.43 9.73 -13.55
N ARG A 139 -15.31 11.06 -13.47
CA ARG A 139 -16.27 11.93 -12.76
C ARG A 139 -17.46 12.35 -13.60
#